data_AF-A0A7K3BMQ0-F1
#
_entry.id   AF-A0A7K3BMQ0-F1
#
_cell.length_a   1.000
_cell.length_b   1.000
_cell.length_c   1.000
_cell.angle_alpha   90.00
_cell.angle_beta   90.00
_cell.angle_gamma   90.00
#
_symmetry.space_group_name_H-M   'P 1'
#
loop_
_entity.id
_entity.type
_entity.pdbx_description
1 polymer ?
#
loop_
_entity_poly.entity_id
_entity_poly.type
_entity_poly.pdbx_seq_one_letter_code
_entity_poly.pdbx_strand_id
1 'polypeptide(L)'
;MVFECHPGTVTGTPDRRITVRTSPTAAPRRRERPSEHLGAAARKRVVGRPVRGPATSARMTRRTFGTRHAPSPTPERVDLAQAAVVSRGVADTLAKLGARVSVADVDPYRALEAVMAGHATGALNDLLPETRLLFLATGHPGVIGAAELDVLADGTVIAGVGHMPWELDTAALSGRTSTAERLGAGGQERALHRLKDGREVIVLADTKMINLTAAKGNPIQAMDLGLTLQARSLAVLTAAAENRPAPGVQAVPAPIDRQVATDLVGLLSA
;
A
#
# COMPACT_ATOMS: atom_id res chain seq x y z
N MET A 1 -7.99 -4.79 8.91
CA MET A 1 -7.19 -6.02 8.76
C MET A 1 -5.88 -5.64 8.10
N VAL A 2 -4.82 -5.55 8.91
CA VAL A 2 -3.43 -5.55 8.45
C VAL A 2 -2.89 -6.84 9.02
N PHE A 3 -2.58 -7.81 8.15
CA PHE A 3 -1.93 -9.03 8.59
C PHE A 3 -0.42 -8.76 8.63
N GLU A 4 0.11 -8.46 9.80
CA GLU A 4 1.54 -8.62 10.04
C GLU A 4 1.84 -10.13 10.18
N CYS A 5 2.61 -10.66 9.24
CA CYS A 5 3.11 -12.02 9.31
C CYS A 5 4.28 -12.06 10.30
N HIS A 6 4.11 -12.73 11.44
CA HIS A 6 5.19 -12.98 12.41
C HIS A 6 6.13 -14.08 11.89
N PRO A 7 7.45 -13.96 12.08
CA PRO A 7 8.38 -15.07 11.81
C PRO A 7 8.15 -16.17 12.85
N GLY A 8 7.66 -17.32 12.40
CA GLY A 8 7.46 -18.50 13.22
C GLY A 8 8.79 -19.03 13.77
N THR A 9 8.83 -19.16 15.09
CA THR A 9 9.88 -19.83 15.87
C THR A 9 9.83 -21.34 15.58
N VAL A 10 10.88 -21.88 14.96
CA VAL A 10 11.07 -23.32 14.81
C VAL A 10 11.90 -23.82 16.00
N THR A 11 11.27 -24.59 16.89
CA THR A 11 11.95 -25.38 17.92
C THR A 11 12.21 -26.80 17.39
N GLY A 12 13.48 -27.18 17.22
CA GLY A 12 13.94 -28.56 16.94
C GLY A 12 13.75 -29.48 18.16
N THR A 13 14.06 -30.79 18.15
CA THR A 13 15.06 -31.61 17.41
C THR A 13 14.81 -33.12 17.77
N PRO A 14 15.49 -34.18 17.22
CA PRO A 14 16.96 -34.39 17.12
C PRO A 14 17.38 -35.02 15.75
N ASP A 15 18.62 -35.15 15.26
CA ASP A 15 19.99 -35.04 15.74
C ASP A 15 20.88 -34.91 14.47
N ARG A 16 21.76 -33.91 14.38
CA ARG A 16 23.12 -33.97 13.82
C ARG A 16 23.79 -32.59 13.91
N ARG A 17 24.74 -32.54 14.83
CA ARG A 17 25.56 -31.41 15.31
C ARG A 17 26.12 -30.49 14.21
N ILE A 18 25.92 -29.18 14.38
CA ILE A 18 26.95 -28.17 14.11
C ILE A 18 27.06 -27.27 15.35
N THR A 19 28.23 -27.30 15.97
CA THR A 19 28.57 -26.53 17.18
C THR A 19 29.26 -25.23 16.75
N VAL A 20 28.77 -24.08 17.20
CA VAL A 20 29.60 -22.86 17.29
C VAL A 20 29.38 -22.21 18.65
N ARG A 21 30.47 -22.11 19.41
CA ARG A 21 30.56 -21.50 20.75
C ARG A 21 30.30 -19.99 20.68
N THR A 22 29.56 -19.50 21.68
CA THR A 22 29.44 -18.09 22.06
C THR A 22 30.40 -17.73 23.20
N SER A 23 30.92 -16.49 23.26
CA SER A 23 31.22 -15.68 24.47
C SER A 23 31.94 -14.36 24.09
N PRO A 24 31.90 -13.28 24.90
CA PRO A 24 30.76 -12.76 25.66
C PRO A 24 30.61 -11.21 25.61
N THR A 25 29.39 -10.73 25.93
CA THR A 25 29.04 -9.44 26.58
C THR A 25 29.54 -8.08 26.06
N ALA A 26 28.57 -7.20 25.74
CA ALA A 26 28.66 -5.76 26.04
C ALA A 26 27.30 -5.24 26.56
N ALA A 27 27.36 -4.55 27.71
CA ALA A 27 26.25 -4.05 28.52
C ALA A 27 25.54 -2.80 27.93
N PRO A 28 24.33 -2.42 28.42
CA PRO A 28 23.52 -1.38 27.79
C PRO A 28 23.98 0.04 28.18
N ARG A 29 24.06 0.95 27.21
CA ARG A 29 24.30 2.38 27.48
C ARG A 29 23.00 3.09 27.89
N ARG A 30 23.08 3.81 29.01
CA ARG A 30 22.04 4.65 29.63
C ARG A 30 21.61 5.79 28.70
N ARG A 31 20.31 6.11 28.73
CA ARG A 31 19.72 7.35 28.20
C ARG A 31 20.05 8.52 29.14
N GLU A 32 20.62 9.59 28.61
CA GLU A 32 20.65 10.90 29.25
C GLU A 32 19.45 11.74 28.76
N ARG A 33 18.79 12.44 29.69
CA ARG A 33 17.81 13.49 29.40
C ARG A 33 18.52 14.84 29.33
N PRO A 34 18.04 15.77 28.50
CA PRO A 34 18.17 17.18 28.83
C PRO A 34 16.83 17.87 29.12
N SER A 35 16.86 18.56 30.26
CA SER A 35 16.07 19.66 30.82
C SER A 35 15.03 20.42 29.98
N GLU A 36 13.94 20.73 30.67
CA GLU A 36 12.93 21.77 30.43
C GLU A 36 13.56 23.15 30.18
N HIS A 37 13.02 23.92 29.22
CA HIS A 37 12.98 25.38 29.27
C HIS A 37 11.64 25.89 28.73
N LEU A 38 10.95 26.67 29.57
CA LEU A 38 9.74 27.41 29.29
C LEU A 38 9.98 28.46 28.18
N GLY A 39 8.96 28.68 27.32
CA GLY A 39 8.99 29.75 26.34
C GLY A 39 7.63 30.02 25.67
N ALA A 40 6.85 30.88 26.31
CA ALA A 40 5.81 31.80 25.79
C ALA A 40 4.96 31.43 24.55
N ALA A 41 3.65 31.34 24.80
CA ALA A 41 2.59 31.34 23.80
C ALA A 41 2.50 32.68 23.04
N ALA A 42 2.38 32.62 21.71
CA ALA A 42 1.90 33.74 20.89
C ALA A 42 0.85 33.24 19.88
N ARG A 43 -0.41 33.58 20.15
CA ARG A 43 -1.58 33.32 19.29
C ARG A 43 -1.55 34.27 18.09
N LYS A 44 -1.57 33.76 16.86
CA LYS A 44 -1.96 34.56 15.68
C LYS A 44 -3.34 34.12 15.20
N ARG A 45 -4.33 35.00 15.45
CA ARG A 45 -5.62 35.00 14.74
C ARG A 45 -5.36 35.45 13.30
N VAL A 46 -5.82 34.69 12.32
CA VAL A 46 -6.00 35.17 10.95
C VAL A 46 -7.47 35.54 10.81
N VAL A 47 -7.73 36.85 10.72
CA VAL A 47 -9.05 37.41 10.43
C VAL A 47 -9.17 37.51 8.92
N GLY A 48 -10.12 36.75 8.35
CA GLY A 48 -10.49 36.84 6.94
C GLY A 48 -11.23 38.15 6.65
N ARG A 49 -10.93 38.74 5.49
CA ARG A 49 -11.65 39.90 4.93
C ARG A 49 -12.11 39.51 3.52
N PRO A 50 -13.41 39.61 3.18
CA PRO A 50 -13.89 39.24 1.85
C PRO A 50 -13.70 40.41 0.87
N VAL A 51 -13.14 40.12 -0.31
CA VAL A 51 -13.10 41.05 -1.44
C VAL A 51 -14.13 40.57 -2.46
N ARG A 52 -15.18 41.36 -2.70
CA ARG A 52 -16.15 41.19 -3.79
C ARG A 52 -15.55 41.79 -5.07
N GLY A 53 -15.52 41.00 -6.15
CA GLY A 53 -15.29 41.45 -7.52
C GLY A 53 -16.51 41.13 -8.40
N PRO A 54 -16.76 41.87 -9.49
CA PRO A 54 -18.06 41.90 -10.16
C PRO A 54 -18.28 40.69 -11.08
N ALA A 55 -19.55 40.30 -11.19
CA ALA A 55 -20.05 39.29 -12.10
C ALA A 55 -20.07 39.81 -13.55
N THR A 56 -19.49 39.03 -14.47
CA THR A 56 -19.66 39.22 -15.91
C THR A 56 -20.16 37.92 -16.54
N SER A 57 -21.37 37.97 -17.09
CA SER A 57 -22.05 36.89 -17.78
C SER A 57 -21.39 36.63 -19.14
N ALA A 58 -20.80 35.45 -19.34
CA ALA A 58 -20.37 34.97 -20.65
C ALA A 58 -21.42 34.02 -21.22
N ARG A 59 -21.90 34.39 -22.41
CA ARG A 59 -22.96 33.75 -23.20
C ARG A 59 -22.44 32.44 -23.80
N MET A 60 -23.04 31.31 -23.45
CA MET A 60 -22.68 29.98 -23.94
C MET A 60 -23.42 29.70 -25.26
N THR A 61 -22.71 29.74 -26.39
CA THR A 61 -23.24 29.34 -27.70
C THR A 61 -23.13 27.83 -27.86
N ARG A 62 -24.27 27.15 -28.04
CA ARG A 62 -24.36 25.71 -28.34
C ARG A 62 -23.70 25.43 -29.69
N ARG A 63 -22.61 24.65 -29.70
CA ARG A 63 -22.17 23.92 -30.88
C ARG A 63 -22.73 22.49 -30.80
N THR A 64 -23.60 22.16 -31.74
CA THR A 64 -24.09 20.82 -32.01
C THR A 64 -22.93 19.98 -32.59
N PHE A 65 -22.45 18.99 -31.84
CA PHE A 65 -21.54 17.98 -32.37
C PHE A 65 -22.37 16.75 -32.77
N GLY A 66 -22.46 16.50 -34.07
CA GLY A 66 -23.16 15.35 -34.63
C GLY A 66 -22.48 14.03 -34.25
N THR A 67 -23.30 13.07 -33.82
CA THR A 67 -22.93 11.70 -33.49
C THR A 67 -22.63 10.92 -34.77
N ARG A 68 -21.35 10.54 -34.99
CA ARG A 68 -21.01 9.36 -35.79
C ARG A 68 -20.50 8.29 -34.83
N HIS A 69 -21.30 7.25 -34.64
CA HIS A 69 -20.87 6.02 -33.97
C HIS A 69 -19.84 5.33 -34.87
N ALA A 70 -18.58 5.36 -34.47
CA ALA A 70 -17.60 4.37 -34.90
C ALA A 70 -17.75 3.13 -34.00
N PRO A 71 -17.72 1.90 -34.55
CA PRO A 71 -17.78 0.69 -33.73
C PRO A 71 -16.58 0.64 -32.78
N SER A 72 -16.84 0.29 -31.52
CA SER A 72 -15.84 0.13 -30.47
C SER A 72 -14.78 -0.90 -30.87
N PRO A 73 -13.47 -0.64 -30.67
CA PRO A 73 -12.48 -1.69 -30.80
C PRO A 73 -12.74 -2.76 -29.74
N THR A 74 -12.66 -4.02 -30.17
CA THR A 74 -12.65 -5.22 -29.32
C THR A 74 -11.68 -5.08 -28.16
N PRO A 75 -11.94 -5.68 -26.98
CA PRO A 75 -11.13 -5.45 -25.79
C PRO A 75 -9.68 -5.85 -26.05
N GLU A 76 -8.79 -4.86 -26.05
CA GLU A 76 -7.35 -5.08 -25.97
C GLU A 76 -7.06 -5.94 -24.73
N ARG A 77 -6.36 -7.04 -24.95
CA ARG A 77 -5.77 -7.84 -23.88
C ARG A 77 -4.89 -6.93 -23.05
N VAL A 78 -5.18 -6.84 -21.76
CA VAL A 78 -4.35 -6.11 -20.80
C VAL A 78 -3.46 -7.13 -20.09
N ASP A 79 -2.18 -7.16 -20.47
CA ASP A 79 -1.14 -7.89 -19.76
C ASP A 79 -0.74 -7.08 -18.50
N LEU A 80 -0.87 -7.70 -17.31
CA LEU A 80 -0.80 -7.04 -16.00
C LEU A 80 0.20 -7.74 -15.06
N ALA A 81 1.49 -7.51 -15.23
CA ALA A 81 2.46 -8.00 -14.27
C ALA A 81 2.41 -7.19 -12.94
N GLN A 82 2.23 -7.87 -11.80
CA GLN A 82 2.27 -7.28 -10.46
C GLN A 82 3.45 -7.84 -9.64
N ALA A 83 3.76 -7.19 -8.53
CA ALA A 83 4.76 -7.66 -7.55
C ALA A 83 4.30 -7.24 -6.16
N ALA A 84 3.88 -8.19 -5.31
CA ALA A 84 3.61 -7.82 -3.92
C ALA A 84 3.47 -8.95 -2.90
N VAL A 85 3.84 -8.55 -1.69
CA VAL A 85 3.88 -9.28 -0.43
C VAL A 85 2.59 -9.06 0.39
N VAL A 86 1.77 -8.08 -0.01
CA VAL A 86 0.50 -7.67 0.62
C VAL A 86 -0.70 -7.86 -0.34
N SER A 87 -0.50 -8.42 -1.54
CA SER A 87 -1.44 -8.25 -2.66
C SER A 87 -2.20 -9.50 -3.10
N ARG A 88 -2.37 -10.56 -2.30
CA ARG A 88 -3.27 -11.65 -2.73
C ARG A 88 -4.66 -11.10 -3.10
N GLY A 89 -5.20 -10.21 -2.26
CA GLY A 89 -6.48 -9.55 -2.54
C GLY A 89 -6.48 -8.72 -3.81
N VAL A 90 -5.38 -8.01 -4.12
CA VAL A 90 -5.27 -7.19 -5.34
C VAL A 90 -5.13 -8.08 -6.58
N ALA A 91 -4.26 -9.09 -6.51
CA ALA A 91 -4.03 -10.08 -7.57
C ALA A 91 -5.31 -10.83 -7.91
N ASP A 92 -5.98 -11.38 -6.91
CA ASP A 92 -7.24 -12.11 -7.11
C ASP A 92 -8.34 -11.19 -7.66
N THR A 93 -8.38 -9.91 -7.24
CA THR A 93 -9.35 -8.93 -7.74
C THR A 93 -9.09 -8.59 -9.20
N LEU A 94 -7.85 -8.30 -9.58
CA LEU A 94 -7.50 -8.01 -10.97
C LEU A 94 -7.73 -9.21 -11.87
N ALA A 95 -7.34 -10.42 -11.44
CA ALA A 95 -7.59 -11.64 -12.20
C ALA A 95 -9.09 -11.85 -12.46
N LYS A 96 -9.95 -11.59 -11.46
CA LYS A 96 -11.42 -11.61 -11.60
C LYS A 96 -11.96 -10.54 -12.55
N LEU A 97 -11.23 -9.44 -12.74
CA LEU A 97 -11.54 -8.39 -13.74
C LEU A 97 -10.98 -8.71 -15.14
N GLY A 98 -10.38 -9.89 -15.33
CA GLY A 98 -9.85 -10.34 -16.63
C GLY A 98 -8.38 -10.00 -16.87
N ALA A 99 -7.67 -9.53 -15.84
CA ALA A 99 -6.23 -9.29 -15.90
C ALA A 99 -5.43 -10.58 -16.05
N ARG A 100 -4.31 -10.50 -16.77
CA ARG A 100 -3.22 -11.48 -16.65
C ARG A 100 -2.27 -11.04 -15.56
N VAL A 101 -2.31 -11.69 -14.42
CA VAL A 101 -1.58 -11.28 -13.23
C VAL A 101 -0.24 -12.02 -13.11
N SER A 102 0.84 -11.26 -12.91
CA SER A 102 2.11 -11.78 -12.41
C SER A 102 2.34 -11.33 -10.96
N VAL A 103 3.17 -12.03 -10.19
CA VAL A 103 3.57 -11.67 -8.83
C VAL A 103 5.09 -11.86 -8.70
N ALA A 104 5.82 -10.79 -8.45
CA ALA A 104 7.19 -10.84 -7.94
C ALA A 104 7.21 -10.74 -6.40
N ASP A 105 7.83 -11.72 -5.75
CA ASP A 105 8.13 -11.73 -4.33
C ASP A 105 9.48 -12.41 -4.11
N VAL A 106 10.21 -11.99 -3.08
CA VAL A 106 11.49 -12.60 -2.69
C VAL A 106 11.30 -13.82 -1.80
N ASP A 107 10.13 -13.94 -1.17
CA ASP A 107 9.78 -15.09 -0.33
C ASP A 107 9.23 -16.24 -1.21
N PRO A 108 9.91 -17.40 -1.24
CA PRO A 108 9.48 -18.54 -2.05
C PRO A 108 8.12 -19.10 -1.63
N TYR A 109 7.70 -18.95 -0.37
CA TYR A 109 6.36 -19.38 0.05
C TYR A 109 5.28 -18.53 -0.58
N ARG A 110 5.48 -17.21 -0.62
CA ARG A 110 4.52 -16.28 -1.24
C ARG A 110 4.48 -16.43 -2.75
N ALA A 111 5.63 -16.67 -3.38
CA ALA A 111 5.69 -17.03 -4.79
C ALA A 111 4.93 -18.34 -5.07
N LEU A 112 5.11 -19.37 -4.25
CA LEU A 112 4.36 -20.62 -4.39
C LEU A 112 2.85 -20.41 -4.22
N GLU A 113 2.42 -19.62 -3.22
CA GLU A 113 1.01 -19.29 -3.03
C GLU A 113 0.41 -18.58 -4.26
N ALA A 114 1.17 -17.65 -4.87
CA ALA A 114 0.74 -16.97 -6.09
C ALA A 114 0.59 -17.95 -7.27
N VAL A 115 1.54 -18.88 -7.46
CA VAL A 115 1.45 -19.93 -8.48
C VAL A 115 0.24 -20.82 -8.24
N MET A 116 0.00 -21.24 -6.99
CA MET A 116 -1.17 -22.05 -6.62
C MET A 116 -2.49 -21.32 -6.83
N ALA A 117 -2.49 -19.99 -6.74
CA ALA A 117 -3.65 -19.14 -7.07
C ALA A 117 -3.81 -18.88 -8.58
N GLY A 118 -2.91 -19.41 -9.43
CA GLY A 118 -2.97 -19.29 -10.89
C GLY A 118 -2.29 -18.05 -11.46
N HIS A 119 -1.50 -17.33 -10.66
CA HIS A 119 -0.75 -16.14 -11.09
C HIS A 119 0.63 -16.54 -11.59
N ALA A 120 1.14 -15.83 -12.61
CA ALA A 120 2.53 -15.99 -13.04
C ALA A 120 3.48 -15.46 -11.96
N THR A 121 4.70 -15.99 -11.87
CA THR A 121 5.72 -15.49 -10.94
C THR A 121 7.07 -15.39 -11.64
N GLY A 122 7.94 -14.52 -11.15
CA GLY A 122 9.25 -14.29 -11.74
C GLY A 122 10.03 -13.21 -11.00
N ALA A 123 11.28 -12.99 -11.41
CA ALA A 123 12.04 -11.86 -10.90
C ALA A 123 11.40 -10.55 -11.39
N LEU A 124 11.43 -9.52 -10.55
CA LEU A 124 10.79 -8.23 -10.84
C LEU A 124 11.25 -7.68 -12.21
N ASN A 125 12.56 -7.65 -12.46
CA ASN A 125 13.13 -7.11 -13.69
C ASN A 125 12.75 -7.88 -14.96
N ASP A 126 12.36 -9.14 -14.85
CA ASP A 126 11.87 -9.92 -15.99
C ASP A 126 10.40 -9.60 -16.31
N LEU A 127 9.65 -9.13 -15.32
CA LEU A 127 8.21 -8.85 -15.41
C LEU A 127 7.91 -7.39 -15.79
N LEU A 128 8.76 -6.45 -15.40
CA LEU A 128 8.57 -5.00 -15.67
C LEU A 128 8.45 -4.62 -17.16
N PRO A 129 9.16 -5.24 -18.11
CA PRO A 129 9.06 -4.87 -19.53
C PRO A 129 7.68 -5.04 -20.16
N GLU A 130 6.84 -5.91 -19.59
CA GLU A 130 5.48 -6.19 -20.07
C GLU A 130 4.40 -5.64 -19.12
N THR A 131 4.80 -5.00 -18.01
CA THR A 131 3.87 -4.49 -17.00
C THR A 131 3.17 -3.22 -17.45
N ARG A 132 1.83 -3.22 -17.60
CA ARG A 132 1.06 -1.98 -17.84
C ARG A 132 0.55 -1.30 -16.58
N LEU A 133 0.17 -2.06 -15.56
CA LEU A 133 -0.21 -1.55 -14.24
C LEU A 133 0.66 -2.18 -13.17
N LEU A 134 1.43 -1.35 -12.47
CA LEU A 134 2.33 -1.75 -11.41
C LEU A 134 1.73 -1.38 -10.05
N PHE A 135 1.45 -2.39 -9.22
CA PHE A 135 0.97 -2.19 -7.85
C PHE A 135 2.08 -2.50 -6.85
N LEU A 136 2.45 -1.52 -6.03
CA LEU A 136 3.50 -1.62 -5.00
C LEU A 136 2.86 -1.95 -3.65
N ALA A 137 3.14 -3.15 -3.13
CA ALA A 137 2.62 -3.60 -1.84
C ALA A 137 3.61 -4.53 -1.13
N THR A 138 4.86 -4.11 -1.06
CA THR A 138 5.95 -4.85 -0.40
C THR A 138 6.21 -4.34 1.01
N GLY A 139 5.90 -3.07 1.29
CA GLY A 139 6.34 -2.37 2.50
C GLY A 139 7.84 -2.06 2.55
N HIS A 140 8.62 -2.48 1.54
CA HIS A 140 10.07 -2.28 1.49
C HIS A 140 10.42 -1.01 0.70
N PRO A 141 11.32 -0.14 1.19
CA PRO A 141 11.72 1.05 0.46
C PRO A 141 12.56 0.70 -0.77
N GLY A 142 12.43 1.50 -1.83
CA GLY A 142 13.30 1.44 -3.01
C GLY A 142 13.15 0.16 -3.85
N VAL A 143 11.96 -0.46 -3.85
CA VAL A 143 11.66 -1.61 -4.71
C VAL A 143 11.72 -1.23 -6.18
N ILE A 144 11.19 -0.06 -6.53
CA ILE A 144 11.33 0.51 -7.87
C ILE A 144 12.39 1.60 -7.81
N GLY A 145 13.62 1.20 -8.10
CA GLY A 145 14.78 2.05 -8.15
C GLY A 145 15.16 2.44 -9.58
N ALA A 146 16.41 2.89 -9.73
CA ALA A 146 16.97 3.29 -11.00
C ALA A 146 16.93 2.18 -12.06
N ALA A 147 17.35 0.95 -11.71
CA ALA A 147 17.43 -0.17 -12.64
C ALA A 147 16.04 -0.62 -13.11
N GLU A 148 15.08 -0.68 -12.20
CA GLU A 148 13.70 -1.08 -12.48
C GLU A 148 13.01 -0.05 -13.39
N LEU A 149 13.25 1.25 -13.17
CA LEU A 149 12.75 2.31 -14.04
C LEU A 149 13.31 2.23 -15.47
N ASP A 150 14.54 1.73 -15.63
CA ASP A 150 15.17 1.63 -16.95
C ASP A 150 14.50 0.56 -17.81
N VAL A 151 13.96 -0.51 -17.22
CA VAL A 151 13.30 -1.62 -17.91
C VAL A 151 11.77 -1.54 -17.92
N LEU A 152 11.20 -0.51 -17.30
CA LEU A 152 9.75 -0.33 -17.17
C LEU A 152 9.07 -0.14 -18.54
N ALA A 153 7.92 -0.78 -18.77
CA ALA A 153 7.19 -0.60 -20.02
C ALA A 153 6.74 0.86 -20.23
N ASP A 154 6.68 1.28 -21.49
CA ASP A 154 6.09 2.57 -21.85
C ASP A 154 4.59 2.62 -21.50
N GLY A 155 4.14 3.76 -20.98
CA GLY A 155 2.76 3.97 -20.53
C GLY A 155 2.40 3.29 -19.21
N THR A 156 3.37 2.79 -18.45
CA THR A 156 3.11 2.10 -17.17
C THR A 156 2.42 3.02 -16.17
N VAL A 157 1.35 2.51 -15.54
CA VAL A 157 0.68 3.17 -14.42
C VAL A 157 1.14 2.55 -13.10
N ILE A 158 1.73 3.35 -12.22
CA ILE A 158 2.25 2.93 -10.92
C ILE A 158 1.29 3.38 -9.82
N ALA A 159 0.86 2.46 -8.96
CA ALA A 159 0.00 2.70 -7.82
C ALA A 159 0.56 2.06 -6.56
N GLY A 160 0.52 2.79 -5.44
CA GLY A 160 0.89 2.25 -4.15
C GLY A 160 -0.32 1.68 -3.41
N VAL A 161 -0.17 0.48 -2.88
CA VAL A 161 -1.14 -0.18 -1.99
C VAL A 161 -0.57 -0.32 -0.58
N GLY A 162 0.76 -0.33 -0.46
CA GLY A 162 1.46 -0.33 0.82
C GLY A 162 1.16 0.89 1.70
N HIS A 163 1.56 0.80 2.97
CA HIS A 163 1.32 1.85 3.96
C HIS A 163 2.10 3.13 3.66
N MET A 164 3.28 3.00 3.04
CA MET A 164 4.22 4.11 2.87
C MET A 164 4.65 4.20 1.40
N PRO A 165 4.75 5.42 0.83
CA PRO A 165 5.05 5.62 -0.60
C PRO A 165 6.53 5.39 -0.97
N TRP A 166 7.36 4.94 -0.03
CA TRP A 166 8.80 4.81 -0.24
C TRP A 166 9.21 3.62 -1.11
N GLU A 167 8.25 2.79 -1.54
CA GLU A 167 8.53 1.66 -2.42
C GLU A 167 9.00 2.13 -3.80
N LEU A 168 8.60 3.34 -4.23
CA LEU A 168 9.10 4.02 -5.42
C LEU A 168 10.18 5.04 -5.05
N ASP A 169 11.35 4.92 -5.65
CA ASP A 169 12.38 5.95 -5.55
C ASP A 169 12.02 7.16 -6.42
N THR A 170 11.32 8.11 -5.80
CA THR A 170 10.92 9.38 -6.44
C THR A 170 12.10 10.24 -6.88
N ALA A 171 13.26 10.13 -6.25
CA ALA A 171 14.45 10.87 -6.65
C ALA A 171 15.04 10.26 -7.93
N ALA A 172 15.12 8.93 -8.02
CA ALA A 172 15.53 8.22 -9.24
C ALA A 172 14.57 8.50 -10.41
N LEU A 173 13.25 8.54 -10.15
CA LEU A 173 12.24 8.89 -11.14
C LEU A 173 12.39 10.34 -11.61
N SER A 174 12.55 11.29 -10.67
CA SER A 174 12.76 12.70 -11.00
C SER A 174 14.03 12.91 -11.85
N GLY A 175 15.11 12.21 -11.52
CA GLY A 175 16.36 12.24 -12.30
C GLY A 175 16.21 11.74 -13.75
N ARG A 176 15.23 10.87 -14.02
CA ARG A 176 14.89 10.36 -15.36
C ARG A 176 13.80 11.15 -16.08
N THR A 177 13.07 11.99 -15.36
CA THR A 177 11.95 12.76 -15.90
C THR A 177 12.47 13.98 -16.66
N SER A 178 11.98 14.17 -17.90
CA SER A 178 12.19 15.36 -18.71
C SER A 178 11.13 16.43 -18.39
N THR A 179 9.86 16.04 -18.32
CA THR A 179 8.75 16.89 -17.90
C THR A 179 7.77 16.12 -17.04
N ALA A 180 7.22 16.75 -16.01
CA ALA A 180 6.14 16.19 -15.19
C ALA A 180 4.90 17.08 -15.27
N GLU A 181 3.74 16.49 -15.53
CA GLU A 181 2.45 17.15 -15.45
C GLU A 181 1.60 16.51 -14.36
N ARG A 182 1.12 17.30 -13.40
CA ARG A 182 0.19 16.82 -12.38
C ARG A 182 -1.24 17.16 -12.79
N LEU A 183 -2.08 16.13 -12.82
CA LEU A 183 -3.49 16.19 -13.21
C LEU A 183 -4.37 15.72 -12.06
N GLY A 184 -5.58 16.28 -11.99
CA GLY A 184 -6.58 15.92 -10.96
C GLY A 184 -6.44 16.73 -9.67
N ALA A 185 -7.46 16.62 -8.81
CA ALA A 185 -7.53 17.24 -7.49
C ALA A 185 -8.31 16.33 -6.53
N GLY A 186 -8.16 16.55 -5.22
CA GLY A 186 -9.02 15.92 -4.20
C GLY A 186 -8.89 14.39 -4.14
N GLY A 187 -7.67 13.86 -4.17
CA GLY A 187 -7.42 12.42 -4.05
C GLY A 187 -7.37 11.64 -5.37
N GLN A 188 -7.74 12.27 -6.49
CA GLN A 188 -7.61 11.72 -7.86
C GLN A 188 -6.34 12.22 -8.56
N GLU A 189 -5.32 12.59 -7.79
CA GLU A 189 -4.06 13.13 -8.32
C GLU A 189 -3.30 12.05 -9.06
N ARG A 190 -2.85 12.38 -10.27
CA ARG A 190 -1.89 11.58 -11.05
C ARG A 190 -0.81 12.48 -11.60
N ALA A 191 0.43 12.00 -11.61
CA ALA A 191 1.54 12.67 -12.24
C ALA A 191 1.94 11.90 -13.50
N LEU A 192 1.87 12.55 -14.66
CA LEU A 192 2.42 12.05 -15.91
C LEU A 192 3.88 12.49 -15.98
N HIS A 193 4.80 11.53 -15.90
CA HIS A 193 6.23 11.71 -16.06
C HIS A 193 6.61 11.31 -17.49
N ARG A 194 7.02 12.29 -18.30
CA ARG A 194 7.74 12.00 -19.54
C ARG A 194 9.19 11.77 -19.20
N LEU A 195 9.73 10.62 -19.56
CA LEU A 195 11.12 10.27 -19.32
C LEU A 195 12.02 10.88 -20.41
N LYS A 196 13.33 10.93 -20.13
CA LYS A 196 14.33 11.47 -21.07
C LYS A 196 14.52 10.62 -22.32
N ASP A 197 14.13 9.35 -22.28
CA ASP A 197 14.18 8.41 -23.41
C ASP A 197 12.89 8.41 -24.26
N GLY A 198 11.91 9.25 -23.90
CA GLY A 198 10.65 9.39 -24.63
C GLY A 198 9.50 8.54 -24.09
N ARG A 199 9.74 7.62 -23.15
CA ARG A 199 8.65 6.87 -22.49
C ARG A 199 7.83 7.75 -21.57
N GLU A 200 6.58 7.35 -21.32
CA GLU A 200 5.68 7.97 -20.36
C GLU A 200 5.38 7.01 -19.20
N VAL A 201 5.39 7.53 -17.97
CA VAL A 201 5.03 6.79 -16.75
C VAL A 201 4.01 7.61 -15.97
N ILE A 202 2.96 6.97 -15.48
CA ILE A 202 1.90 7.63 -14.71
C ILE A 202 1.99 7.16 -13.26
N VAL A 203 2.18 8.08 -12.33
CA VAL A 203 2.17 7.79 -10.89
C VAL A 203 0.85 8.24 -10.29
N LEU A 204 0.10 7.31 -9.69
CA LEU A 204 -1.15 7.61 -9.01
C LEU A 204 -0.91 8.00 -7.55
N ALA A 205 -1.49 9.14 -7.15
CA ALA A 205 -1.51 9.65 -5.78
C ALA A 205 -0.15 9.62 -5.06
N ASP A 206 0.95 9.88 -5.78
CA ASP A 206 2.32 9.78 -5.27
C ASP A 206 2.65 8.42 -4.63
N THR A 207 2.06 7.34 -5.12
CA THR A 207 2.14 5.98 -4.54
C THR A 207 1.70 5.89 -3.07
N LYS A 208 0.95 6.87 -2.58
CA LYS A 208 0.21 6.73 -1.31
C LYS A 208 -0.89 5.69 -1.49
N MET A 209 -1.35 5.13 -0.38
CA MET A 209 -2.33 4.04 -0.34
C MET A 209 -3.58 4.35 -1.19
N ILE A 210 -3.63 3.77 -2.39
CA ILE A 210 -4.54 4.19 -3.46
C ILE A 210 -6.01 3.95 -3.11
N ASN A 211 -6.29 2.91 -2.32
CA ASN A 211 -7.64 2.62 -1.84
C ASN A 211 -8.14 3.68 -0.86
N LEU A 212 -7.27 4.43 -0.18
CA LEU A 212 -7.64 5.52 0.73
C LEU A 212 -7.57 6.89 0.08
N THR A 213 -6.61 7.11 -0.82
CA THR A 213 -6.42 8.41 -1.48
C THR A 213 -7.37 8.61 -2.65
N ALA A 214 -7.54 7.59 -3.49
CA ALA A 214 -8.37 7.64 -4.69
C ALA A 214 -9.69 6.86 -4.56
N ALA A 215 -9.93 6.20 -3.43
CA ALA A 215 -11.18 5.50 -3.13
C ALA A 215 -11.62 5.69 -1.66
N LYS A 216 -12.59 4.90 -1.20
CA LYS A 216 -13.23 5.04 0.13
C LYS A 216 -12.66 4.11 1.20
N GLY A 217 -11.55 3.45 0.92
CA GLY A 217 -10.95 2.44 1.79
C GLY A 217 -11.71 1.13 1.82
N ASN A 218 -11.59 0.43 2.94
CA ASN A 218 -12.22 -0.86 3.16
C ASN A 218 -13.74 -0.70 3.36
N PRO A 219 -14.55 -1.69 2.95
CA PRO A 219 -15.98 -1.68 3.25
C PRO A 219 -16.22 -1.72 4.76
N ILE A 220 -17.36 -1.17 5.19
CA ILE A 220 -17.68 -0.99 6.62
C ILE A 220 -17.65 -2.33 7.38
N GLN A 221 -18.09 -3.42 6.75
CA GLN A 221 -18.08 -4.77 7.34
C GLN A 221 -16.65 -5.26 7.63
N ALA A 222 -15.70 -4.99 6.74
CA ALA A 222 -14.29 -5.35 6.94
C ALA A 222 -13.62 -4.46 8.01
N MET A 223 -14.07 -3.20 8.14
CA MET A 223 -13.64 -2.31 9.21
C MET A 223 -14.20 -2.76 10.56
N ASP A 224 -15.46 -3.17 10.62
CA ASP A 224 -16.16 -3.57 11.84
C ASP A 224 -15.47 -4.78 12.52
N LEU A 225 -15.08 -5.78 11.73
CA LEU A 225 -14.28 -6.91 12.21
C LEU A 225 -12.96 -6.45 12.87
N GLY A 226 -12.23 -5.54 12.22
CA GLY A 226 -10.96 -5.03 12.74
C GLY A 226 -11.12 -4.17 13.99
N LEU A 227 -12.13 -3.28 14.00
CA LEU A 227 -12.42 -2.40 15.13
C LEU A 227 -12.93 -3.19 16.34
N THR A 228 -13.72 -4.23 16.11
CA THR A 228 -14.17 -5.14 17.18
C THR A 228 -12.99 -5.88 17.81
N LEU A 229 -12.06 -6.39 16.99
CA LEU A 229 -10.83 -7.03 17.49
C LEU A 229 -9.98 -6.06 18.33
N GLN A 230 -9.82 -4.81 17.86
CA GLN A 230 -9.10 -3.76 18.58
C GLN A 230 -9.78 -3.38 19.91
N ALA A 231 -11.10 -3.20 19.91
CA ALA A 231 -11.88 -2.86 21.10
C ALA A 231 -11.79 -3.95 22.17
N ARG A 232 -11.90 -5.23 21.78
CA ARG A 232 -11.76 -6.36 22.70
C ARG A 232 -10.34 -6.56 23.19
N SER A 233 -9.35 -6.34 22.33
CA SER A 233 -7.94 -6.35 22.75
C SER A 233 -7.68 -5.26 23.79
N LEU A 234 -8.23 -4.07 23.60
CA LEU A 234 -8.13 -2.97 24.56
C LEU A 234 -8.82 -3.32 25.90
N ALA A 235 -9.99 -3.95 25.87
CA ALA A 235 -10.68 -4.40 27.08
C ALA A 235 -9.81 -5.33 27.95
N VAL A 236 -9.06 -6.24 27.33
CA VAL A 236 -8.11 -7.12 28.03
C VAL A 236 -6.94 -6.34 28.62
N LEU A 237 -6.39 -5.35 27.92
CA LEU A 237 -5.34 -4.49 28.46
C LEU A 237 -5.79 -3.70 29.70
N THR A 238 -7.08 -3.35 29.75
CA THR A 238 -7.69 -2.63 30.88
C THR A 238 -8.18 -3.53 32.02
N ALA A 239 -8.10 -4.86 31.88
CA ALA A 239 -8.54 -5.80 32.90
C ALA A 239 -7.69 -5.72 34.19
N ALA A 240 -8.19 -6.35 35.26
CA ALA A 240 -7.48 -6.48 36.54
C ALA A 240 -6.04 -6.98 36.33
N ALA A 241 -5.11 -6.54 37.18
CA ALA A 241 -3.67 -6.74 36.98
C ALA A 241 -3.27 -8.21 36.75
N GLU A 242 -4.00 -9.14 37.36
CA GLU A 242 -3.82 -10.59 37.25
C GLU A 242 -4.04 -11.13 35.81
N ASN A 243 -4.81 -10.43 34.99
CA ASN A 243 -5.14 -10.80 33.61
C ASN A 243 -4.43 -9.93 32.57
N ARG A 244 -3.50 -9.06 32.99
CA ARG A 244 -2.82 -8.16 32.06
C ARG A 244 -1.71 -8.91 31.29
N PRO A 245 -1.63 -8.76 29.97
CA PRO A 245 -0.52 -9.30 29.19
C PRO A 245 0.82 -8.72 29.65
N ALA A 246 1.90 -9.50 29.49
CA ALA A 246 3.26 -9.01 29.71
C ALA A 246 3.58 -7.75 28.87
N PRO A 247 4.51 -6.88 29.29
CA PRO A 247 4.97 -5.79 28.43
C PRO A 247 5.59 -6.31 27.12
N GLY A 248 5.20 -5.74 25.99
CA GLY A 248 5.75 -6.08 24.67
C GLY A 248 4.69 -6.24 23.58
N VAL A 249 5.15 -6.44 22.34
CA VAL A 249 4.28 -6.79 21.21
C VAL A 249 3.81 -8.23 21.39
N GLN A 250 2.51 -8.44 21.35
CA GLN A 250 1.90 -9.75 21.47
C GLN A 250 0.79 -9.89 20.45
N ALA A 251 0.60 -11.13 19.98
CA ALA A 251 -0.57 -11.47 19.19
C ALA A 251 -1.86 -11.28 20.02
N VAL A 252 -2.97 -11.03 19.34
CA VAL A 252 -4.27 -11.05 19.98
C VAL A 252 -4.53 -12.45 20.55
N PRO A 253 -4.95 -12.59 21.82
CA PRO A 253 -5.26 -13.90 22.39
C PRO A 253 -6.30 -14.67 21.58
N ALA A 254 -6.01 -15.94 21.28
CA ALA A 254 -6.87 -16.81 20.47
C ALA A 254 -8.34 -16.89 20.93
N PRO A 255 -8.66 -16.86 22.24
CA PRO A 255 -10.07 -16.83 22.68
C PRO A 255 -10.83 -15.58 22.20
N ILE A 256 -10.16 -14.42 22.15
CA ILE A 256 -10.77 -13.18 21.65
C ILE A 256 -11.08 -13.34 20.17
N ASP A 257 -10.10 -13.80 19.39
CA ASP A 257 -10.25 -13.97 17.95
C ASP A 257 -11.38 -14.96 17.59
N ARG A 258 -11.45 -16.09 18.30
CA ARG A 258 -12.54 -17.07 18.15
C ARG A 258 -13.91 -16.50 18.52
N GLN A 259 -13.99 -15.72 19.59
CA GLN A 259 -15.26 -15.12 19.99
C GLN A 259 -15.72 -14.08 18.97
N VAL A 260 -14.81 -13.24 18.47
CA VAL A 260 -15.12 -12.29 17.39
C VAL A 260 -15.65 -13.02 16.16
N ALA A 261 -14.99 -14.11 15.74
CA ALA A 261 -15.47 -14.91 14.61
C ALA A 261 -16.87 -15.50 14.86
N THR A 262 -17.11 -16.06 16.05
CA THR A 262 -18.41 -16.63 16.44
C THR A 262 -19.52 -15.59 16.38
N ASP A 263 -19.27 -14.41 16.94
CA ASP A 263 -20.24 -13.32 16.99
C ASP A 263 -20.57 -12.79 15.59
N LEU A 264 -19.56 -12.61 14.73
CA LEU A 264 -19.77 -12.16 13.35
C LEU A 264 -20.49 -13.21 12.49
N VAL A 265 -20.20 -14.50 12.66
CA VAL A 265 -20.95 -15.56 11.96
C VAL A 265 -22.42 -15.50 12.36
N GLY A 266 -22.72 -15.35 13.65
CA GLY A 266 -24.09 -15.20 14.14
C GLY A 266 -24.80 -13.99 13.53
N LEU A 267 -24.11 -12.84 13.44
CA LEU A 267 -24.68 -11.60 12.89
C LEU A 267 -24.89 -11.66 11.37
N LEU A 268 -23.98 -12.28 10.63
CA LEU A 268 -24.03 -12.34 9.16
C LEU A 268 -24.89 -13.50 8.61
N SER A 269 -25.26 -14.46 9.46
CA SER A 269 -26.10 -15.60 9.09
C SER A 269 -27.55 -15.49 9.58
N ALA A 270 -27.90 -14.41 10.27
CA ALA A 270 -29.25 -14.09 10.75
C ALA A 270 -30.04 -13.29 9.71
#